data_AF-A0A8T5XGG1-F1
#
_entry.id   AF-A0A8T5XGG1-F1
#
_cell.length_a   1.000
_cell.length_b   1.000
_cell.length_c   1.000
_cell.angle_alpha   90.00
_cell.angle_beta   90.00
_cell.angle_gamma   90.00
#
_symmetry.space_group_name_H-M   'P 1'
#
loop_
_entity.id
_entity.type
_entity.pdbx_description
1 polymer ?
#
loop_
_entity_poly.entity_id
_entity_poly.type
_entity_poly.pdbx_seq_one_letter_code
_entity_poly.pdbx_strand_id
1 'polypeptide(L)'
;MKKEVKAYVLFPSHTDGLKLEKVLKERKIKYTITPTPRSLSKSCGIAIMIDPNDIKEIENILELNPKIKTEGIHKLEKRKRVT
;
A
#
# COMPACT_ATOMS: atom_id res chain seq x y z
N MET A 1 -8.17 14.80 -18.81
CA MET A 1 -8.48 14.55 -17.38
C MET A 1 -7.47 13.57 -16.81
N LYS A 2 -6.75 13.88 -15.73
CA LYS A 2 -5.87 12.92 -15.04
C LYS A 2 -6.57 12.43 -13.78
N LYS A 3 -7.02 11.17 -13.78
CA LYS A 3 -7.48 10.49 -12.57
C LYS A 3 -6.23 10.00 -11.83
N GLU A 4 -5.99 10.53 -10.63
CA GLU A 4 -4.94 10.03 -9.75
C GLU A 4 -5.50 8.82 -8.98
N VAL A 5 -5.34 7.63 -9.56
CA VAL A 5 -5.61 6.37 -8.89
C VAL A 5 -4.38 6.05 -8.03
N LYS A 6 -4.59 5.79 -6.75
CA LYS A 6 -3.51 5.38 -5.84
C LYS A 6 -3.85 4.04 -5.22
N ALA A 7 -2.87 3.16 -5.09
CA ALA A 7 -3.05 1.88 -4.44
C ALA A 7 -2.47 1.92 -3.02
N TYR A 8 -3.18 1.30 -2.09
CA TYR A 8 -2.84 1.28 -0.67
C TYR A 8 -2.81 -0.17 -0.21
N VAL A 9 -1.65 -0.61 0.25
CA VAL A 9 -1.48 -1.91 0.89
C VAL A 9 -1.82 -1.75 2.36
N LEU A 10 -2.80 -2.54 2.81
CA LEU A 10 -3.23 -2.58 4.20
C LEU A 10 -2.55 -3.76 4.90
N PHE A 11 -2.28 -3.59 6.19
CA PHE A 11 -1.59 -4.59 6.98
C PHE A 11 -2.38 -4.92 8.25
N PRO A 12 -2.46 -6.20 8.60
CA PRO A 12 -3.07 -6.61 9.86
C PRO A 12 -2.17 -6.26 11.06
N SER A 13 -0.92 -5.83 10.85
CA SER A 13 0.02 -5.41 11.90
C SER A 13 1.09 -4.48 11.37
N HIS A 14 1.58 -3.55 12.21
CA HIS A 14 2.61 -2.58 11.82
C HIS A 14 3.94 -3.26 11.44
N THR A 15 4.25 -4.39 12.07
CA THR A 15 5.44 -5.20 11.78
C THR A 15 5.48 -5.66 10.32
N ASP A 16 4.34 -6.07 9.76
CA ASP A 16 4.29 -6.54 8.37
C ASP A 16 4.44 -5.39 7.37
N GLY A 17 3.90 -4.21 7.69
CA GLY A 17 4.14 -3.01 6.89
C GLY A 17 5.62 -2.62 6.85
N LEU A 18 6.31 -2.66 7.99
CA LEU A 18 7.75 -2.41 8.07
C LEU A 18 8.58 -3.43 7.27
N LYS A 19 8.20 -4.72 7.30
CA LYS A 19 8.86 -5.74 6.47
C LYS A 19 8.70 -5.42 4.99
N LEU A 20 7.48 -5.13 4.54
CA LEU A 20 7.24 -4.81 3.13
C LEU A 20 7.99 -3.56 2.72
N GLU A 21 7.98 -2.51 3.55
CA GLU A 21 8.74 -1.28 3.32
C GLU A 21 10.21 -1.58 3.02
N LYS A 22 10.83 -2.43 3.84
CA LYS A 22 12.25 -2.78 3.68
C LYS A 22 12.52 -3.44 2.33
N VAL A 23 11.63 -4.33 1.89
CA VAL A 23 11.74 -4.99 0.57
C VAL A 23 11.52 -4.00 -0.58
N LEU A 24 10.53 -3.12 -0.47
CA LEU A 24 10.27 -2.08 -1.47
C LEU A 24 11.47 -1.12 -1.60
N LYS A 25 12.09 -0.76 -0.47
CA LYS A 25 13.29 0.07 -0.41
C LYS A 25 14.47 -0.59 -1.11
N GLU A 26 14.69 -1.88 -0.86
CA GLU A 26 15.76 -2.65 -1.49
C GLU A 26 15.58 -2.75 -3.01
N ARG A 27 14.33 -2.90 -3.47
CA ARG A 27 13.98 -2.90 -4.89
C ARG A 27 13.87 -1.52 -5.53
N LYS A 28 14.10 -0.44 -4.76
CA LYS A 28 13.94 0.97 -5.20
C LYS A 28 12.58 1.26 -5.82
N ILE A 29 11.54 0.55 -5.37
CA ILE A 29 10.16 0.80 -5.80
C ILE A 29 9.67 2.09 -5.16
N LYS A 30 8.89 2.89 -5.86
CA LYS A 30 8.27 4.08 -5.27
C LYS A 30 7.15 3.67 -4.32
N TYR A 31 7.36 3.97 -3.06
CA TYR A 31 6.37 3.76 -2.01
C TYR A 31 6.28 4.97 -1.09
N THR A 32 5.17 5.10 -0.39
CA THR A 32 4.96 6.14 0.63
C THR A 32 4.27 5.49 1.82
N ILE A 33 4.96 5.44 2.96
CA ILE A 33 4.32 5.07 4.22
C ILE A 33 3.41 6.22 4.62
N THR A 34 2.14 5.89 4.85
CA THR A 34 1.13 6.85 5.28
C THR A 34 0.31 6.20 6.39
N PRO A 35 -0.19 6.98 7.38
CA PRO A 35 -1.16 6.43 8.30
C PRO A 35 -2.36 5.90 7.52
N THR A 36 -2.92 4.77 7.95
CA THR A 36 -4.06 4.18 7.23
C THR A 36 -5.20 5.20 7.18
N PRO A 37 -5.74 5.52 5.99
CA PRO A 37 -6.89 6.41 5.91
C PRO A 37 -8.02 5.83 6.77
N ARG A 38 -8.71 6.70 7.53
CA ARG A 38 -9.85 6.32 8.39
C ARG A 38 -10.93 5.52 7.64
N SER A 39 -10.98 5.66 6.31
CA SER A 39 -11.89 4.93 5.42
C SER A 39 -11.47 3.49 5.08
N LEU A 40 -10.21 3.10 5.32
CA LEU A 40 -9.66 1.82 4.85
C LEU A 40 -9.34 0.78 5.94
N SER A 41 -8.91 1.16 7.15
CA SER A 41 -8.75 0.19 8.26
C SER A 41 -9.09 0.78 9.61
N LYS A 42 -9.53 -0.09 10.53
CA LYS A 42 -9.90 0.24 11.92
C LYS A 42 -8.81 -0.02 12.97
N SER A 43 -7.70 -0.72 12.67
CA SER A 43 -6.90 -1.33 13.74
C SER A 43 -5.37 -1.06 13.77
N CYS A 44 -4.65 -0.98 12.65
CA CYS A 44 -3.17 -1.06 12.67
C CYS A 44 -2.39 0.22 12.33
N GLY A 45 -3.09 1.30 11.98
CA GLY A 45 -2.52 2.64 11.92
C GLY A 45 -1.59 2.95 10.75
N ILE A 46 -0.99 1.97 10.06
CA ILE A 46 -0.10 2.18 8.91
C ILE A 46 -0.62 1.55 7.61
N ALA A 47 -0.36 2.22 6.50
CA ALA A 47 -0.59 1.73 5.15
C ALA A 47 0.58 2.13 4.25
N ILE A 48 0.86 1.33 3.23
CA ILE A 48 1.84 1.67 2.21
C ILE A 48 1.11 2.06 0.95
N MET A 49 1.25 3.32 0.57
CA MET A 49 0.75 3.83 -0.70
C MET A 49 1.78 3.55 -1.79
N ILE A 50 1.32 2.98 -2.90
CA ILE A 50 2.10 2.64 -4.08
C ILE A 50 1.38 3.13 -5.34
N ASP A 51 2.15 3.24 -6.42
CA ASP A 51 1.59 3.48 -7.73
C ASP A 51 0.80 2.25 -8.21
N PRO A 52 -0.37 2.45 -8.84
CA PRO A 52 -1.19 1.34 -9.33
C PRO A 52 -0.52 0.54 -10.45
N ASN A 53 0.49 1.11 -11.11
CA ASN A 53 1.28 0.43 -12.14
C ASN A 53 2.24 -0.61 -11.53
N ASP A 54 2.72 -0.36 -10.31
CA ASP A 54 3.67 -1.24 -9.62
C ASP A 54 2.96 -2.39 -8.88
N ILE A 55 1.63 -2.41 -8.79
CA ILE A 55 0.87 -3.42 -8.04
C ILE A 55 1.31 -4.84 -8.35
N LYS A 56 1.53 -5.17 -9.64
CA LYS A 56 1.97 -6.51 -10.04
C LYS A 56 3.33 -6.90 -9.43
N GLU A 57 4.24 -5.93 -9.35
CA GLU A 57 5.55 -6.13 -8.73
C GLU A 57 5.39 -6.36 -7.21
N ILE A 58 4.51 -5.59 -6.56
CA ILE A 58 4.20 -5.78 -5.14
C ILE A 58 3.55 -7.13 -4.87
N GLU A 59 2.59 -7.56 -5.70
CA GLU A 59 1.97 -8.89 -5.57
C GLU A 59 3.02 -9.99 -5.67
N ASN A 60 3.92 -9.92 -6.66
CA ASN A 60 5.00 -10.88 -6.81
C ASN A 60 5.96 -10.86 -5.60
N ILE A 61 6.27 -9.68 -5.05
CA ILE A 61 7.06 -9.56 -3.81
C ILE A 61 6.36 -10.25 -2.64
N LEU A 62 5.05 -10.09 -2.50
CA LEU A 62 4.27 -10.73 -1.44
C LEU A 62 4.22 -12.25 -1.60
N GLU A 63 4.10 -12.74 -2.84
CA GLU A 63 4.17 -14.19 -3.14
C GLU A 63 5.55 -14.77 -2.80
N LEU A 64 6.63 -14.05 -3.15
CA LEU A 64 8.00 -14.44 -2.79
C LEU A 64 8.28 -14.35 -1.28
N ASN A 65 7.46 -13.60 -0.54
CA ASN A 65 7.64 -13.35 0.89
C ASN A 65 6.38 -13.75 1.70
N PRO A 66 6.08 -15.05 1.84
CA PRO A 66 4.90 -15.53 2.57
C PRO A 66 4.89 -15.17 4.07
N LYS A 67 6.02 -14.64 4.59
CA LYS A 67 6.17 -14.13 5.96
C LYS A 67 5.53 -12.74 6.17
N ILE A 68 5.17 -12.04 5.10
CA ILE A 68 4.58 -10.71 5.13
C ILE A 68 3.07 -10.88 4.95
N LYS A 69 2.31 -10.69 6.04
CA LYS A 69 0.85 -10.72 5.95
C LYS A 69 0.33 -9.34 5.55
N THR A 70 -0.52 -9.30 4.54
CA THR A 70 -1.22 -8.09 4.13
C THR A 70 -2.72 -8.36 4.15
N GLU A 71 -3.50 -7.32 4.45
CA GLU A 71 -4.96 -7.38 4.46
C GLU A 71 -5.52 -7.23 3.02
N GLY A 72 -4.69 -6.70 2.12
CA GLY A 72 -4.97 -6.59 0.69
C GLY A 72 -4.50 -5.25 0.12
N ILE A 73 -4.61 -5.12 -1.20
CA ILE A 73 -4.29 -3.90 -1.94
C ILE A 73 -5.59 -3.21 -2.34
N HIS A 74 -5.84 -2.03 -1.80
CA HIS A 74 -7.02 -1.21 -2.07
C HIS A 74 -6.69 -0.05 -3.00
N LYS A 75 -7.36 0.00 -4.15
CA LYS A 75 -7.27 1.13 -5.08
C LYS A 75 -8.25 2.22 -4.67
N LEU A 76 -7.74 3.41 -4.42
CA LEU A 76 -8.52 4.60 -4.08
C LEU A 76 -8.37 5.63 -5.19
N GLU A 77 -9.48 5.91 -5.85
CA GLU A 77 -9.63 7.09 -6.70
C GLU A 77 -9.99 8.29 -5.82
N LYS A 78 -9.02 9.20 -5.62
CA LYS A 78 -9.38 10.51 -5.05
C LYS A 78 -10.15 11.29 -6.11
N ARG A 79 -11.48 11.32 -5.99
CA ARG A 79 -12.28 12.37 -6.64
C ARG A 79 -11.99 13.67 -5.88
N LYS A 80 -11.25 14.61 -6.48
CA LYS A 80 -11.23 15.98 -5.97
C LYS A 80 -12.68 16.46 -5.93
N ARG A 81 -13.22 16.61 -4.74
CA ARG A 81 -14.49 17.33 -4.55
C ARG A 81 -14.14 18.78 -4.87
N VAL A 82 -14.53 19.21 -6.06
CA VAL A 82 -14.62 20.64 -6.39
C VAL A 82 -15.75 21.18 -5.50
N THR A 83 -15.41 22.10 -4.61
CA THR A 83 -16.32 23.06 -4.00
C THR A 83 -15.83 24.42 -4.41
#